data_AF-A0A6N7VGC8-F1
#
_entry.id   AF-A0A6N7VGC8-F1
#
_cell.length_a   1.000
_cell.length_b   1.000
_cell.length_c   1.000
_cell.angle_alpha   90.00
_cell.angle_beta   90.00
_cell.angle_gamma   90.00
#
_symmetry.space_group_name_H-M   'P 1'
#
loop_
_entity.id
_entity.type
_entity.pdbx_description
1 polymer ?
#
loop_
_entity_poly.entity_id
_entity_poly.type
_entity_poly.pdbx_seq_one_letter_code
_entity_poly.pdbx_strand_id
1 'polypeptide(L)'
;MAETNQLLKTIQETKSDGLSTLMESLDNLTFSQYLNHILEIKHVTKAQVLSMTTIQRNYGYQIFDGSKAPNKDKVIQLSLALGLDLHITNNLLSLSNNGMLYPKVKRDALLIYCIENKKSVYETNECLMEYRLELLD
;
A
#
# COMPACT_ATOMS: atom_id res chain seq x y z
N MET A 1 -11.38 6.36 6.56
CA MET A 1 -10.38 6.79 7.58
C MET A 1 -10.91 6.71 9.01
N ALA A 2 -12.21 6.90 9.29
CA ALA A 2 -12.78 6.75 10.63
C ALA A 2 -12.71 5.30 11.18
N GLU A 3 -12.80 4.29 10.30
CA GLU A 3 -12.96 2.89 10.71
C GLU A 3 -11.73 2.28 11.40
N THR A 4 -10.50 2.52 10.92
CA THR A 4 -9.30 1.88 11.49
C THR A 4 -8.98 2.37 12.91
N ASN A 5 -9.05 3.69 13.15
CA ASN A 5 -8.83 4.26 14.49
C ASN A 5 -9.96 3.89 15.47
N GLN A 6 -11.20 3.80 14.96
CA GLN A 6 -12.34 3.35 15.75
C GLN A 6 -12.21 1.88 16.15
N LEU A 7 -11.80 1.01 15.21
CA LEU A 7 -11.50 -0.40 15.49
C LEU A 7 -10.35 -0.53 16.50
N LEU A 8 -9.28 0.27 16.37
CA LEU A 8 -8.16 0.26 17.31
C LEU A 8 -8.61 0.58 18.74
N LYS A 9 -9.50 1.57 18.87
CA LYS A 9 -10.11 1.94 20.15
C LYS A 9 -10.98 0.81 20.70
N THR A 10 -11.83 0.20 19.86
CA THR A 10 -12.64 -0.96 20.25
C THR A 10 -11.77 -2.12 20.74
N ILE A 11 -10.66 -2.42 20.06
CA ILE A 11 -9.71 -3.46 20.49
C ILE A 11 -9.13 -3.13 21.89
N GLN A 12 -8.74 -1.88 22.12
CA GLN A 12 -8.16 -1.45 23.41
C GLN A 12 -9.17 -1.47 24.57
N GLU A 13 -10.45 -1.25 24.28
CA GLU A 13 -11.53 -1.22 25.27
C GLU A 13 -12.16 -2.61 25.51
N THR A 14 -11.90 -3.57 24.62
CA THR A 14 -12.46 -4.93 24.71
C THR A 14 -11.79 -5.72 25.84
N LYS A 15 -12.60 -6.19 26.79
CA LYS A 15 -12.18 -7.10 27.87
C LYS A 15 -12.07 -8.55 27.36
N SER A 16 -11.47 -9.44 28.16
CA SER A 16 -11.22 -10.83 27.77
C SER A 16 -12.48 -11.64 27.39
N ASP A 17 -13.64 -11.26 27.90
CA ASP A 17 -14.96 -11.85 27.61
C ASP A 17 -15.56 -11.38 26.28
N GLY A 18 -15.16 -10.22 25.76
CA GLY A 18 -15.60 -9.69 24.46
C GLY A 18 -14.74 -10.09 23.27
N LEU A 19 -13.60 -10.76 23.50
CA LEU A 19 -12.64 -11.09 22.44
C LEU A 19 -13.21 -12.05 21.39
N SER A 20 -13.95 -13.08 21.80
CA SER A 20 -14.51 -14.07 20.86
C SER A 20 -15.49 -13.43 19.88
N THR A 21 -16.40 -12.60 20.38
CA THR A 21 -17.39 -11.87 19.56
C THR A 21 -16.72 -10.90 18.60
N LEU A 22 -15.66 -10.20 19.03
CA LEU A 22 -14.89 -9.33 18.15
C LEU A 22 -14.24 -10.13 17.02
N MET A 23 -13.57 -11.25 17.34
CA MET A 23 -12.91 -12.09 16.34
C MET A 23 -13.90 -12.70 15.34
N GLU A 24 -15.11 -13.06 15.76
CA GLU A 24 -16.17 -13.57 14.87
C GLU A 24 -16.71 -12.50 13.91
N SER A 25 -16.64 -11.22 14.31
CA SER A 25 -17.12 -10.10 13.48
C SER A 25 -16.10 -9.58 12.46
N LEU A 26 -14.83 -9.97 12.59
CA LEU A 26 -13.74 -9.48 11.76
C LEU A 26 -13.51 -10.40 10.57
N ASP A 27 -13.78 -9.89 9.37
CA ASP A 27 -13.33 -10.51 8.13
C ASP A 27 -11.87 -10.15 7.84
N ASN A 28 -11.11 -11.13 7.34
CA ASN A 28 -9.75 -10.90 6.90
C ASN A 28 -9.74 -10.03 5.64
N LEU A 29 -9.40 -8.76 5.79
CA LEU A 29 -9.14 -7.86 4.67
C LEU A 29 -7.85 -8.28 3.96
N THR A 30 -7.93 -8.52 2.65
CA THR A 30 -6.77 -8.85 1.82
C THR A 30 -6.20 -7.62 1.11
N PHE A 31 -4.94 -7.72 0.67
CA PHE A 31 -4.30 -6.69 -0.16
C PHE A 31 -5.13 -6.33 -1.40
N SER A 32 -5.61 -7.33 -2.15
CA SER A 32 -6.34 -7.09 -3.39
C SER A 32 -7.69 -6.42 -3.11
N GLN A 33 -8.42 -6.84 -2.08
CA GLN A 33 -9.66 -6.17 -1.66
C GLN A 33 -9.43 -4.71 -1.31
N TYR A 34 -8.43 -4.42 -0.47
CA TYR A 34 -8.13 -3.05 -0.07
C TYR A 34 -7.68 -2.17 -1.25
N LEU A 35 -6.83 -2.71 -2.13
CA LEU A 35 -6.39 -2.01 -3.33
C LEU A 35 -7.56 -1.71 -4.28
N ASN A 36 -8.44 -2.68 -4.55
CA ASN A 36 -9.61 -2.45 -5.42
C ASN A 36 -10.58 -1.42 -4.81
N HIS A 37 -10.77 -1.42 -3.49
CA HIS A 37 -11.57 -0.41 -2.81
C HIS A 37 -11.00 1.02 -2.98
N ILE A 38 -9.67 1.16 -2.96
CA ILE A 38 -9.01 2.44 -3.25
C ILE A 38 -9.29 2.89 -4.69
N LEU A 39 -9.29 1.97 -5.67
CA LEU A 39 -9.62 2.27 -7.07
C LEU A 39 -11.05 2.80 -7.22
N GLU A 40 -12.01 2.19 -6.52
CA GLU A 40 -13.41 2.60 -6.50
C GLU A 40 -13.57 4.02 -5.94
N ILE A 41 -12.98 4.30 -4.78
CA ILE A 41 -13.03 5.64 -4.14
C ILE A 41 -12.39 6.70 -5.04
N LYS A 42 -11.29 6.37 -5.72
CA LYS A 42 -10.58 7.30 -6.60
C LYS A 42 -11.16 7.39 -8.00
N HIS A 43 -12.16 6.57 -8.33
CA HIS A 43 -12.76 6.49 -9.67
C HIS A 43 -11.73 6.26 -10.79
N VAL A 44 -10.75 5.39 -10.53
CA VAL A 44 -9.70 5.03 -11.49
C VAL A 44 -9.72 3.54 -11.82
N THR A 45 -9.40 3.22 -13.07
CA THR A 45 -9.38 1.83 -13.56
C THR A 45 -8.02 1.17 -13.32
N LYS A 46 -8.01 -0.16 -13.22
CA LYS A 46 -6.78 -0.99 -13.14
C LYS A 46 -5.80 -0.65 -14.27
N ALA A 47 -6.30 -0.48 -15.50
CA ALA A 47 -5.48 -0.17 -16.66
C ALA A 47 -4.83 1.21 -16.58
N GLN A 48 -5.56 2.23 -16.11
CA GLN A 48 -5.00 3.57 -15.86
C GLN A 48 -3.88 3.49 -14.83
N VAL A 49 -4.11 2.83 -13.69
CA VAL A 49 -3.08 2.67 -12.65
C VAL A 49 -1.83 1.99 -13.20
N LEU A 50 -1.98 0.84 -13.89
CA LEU A 50 -0.83 0.10 -14.43
C LEU A 50 -0.05 0.88 -15.48
N SER A 51 -0.71 1.75 -16.26
CA SER A 51 -0.02 2.61 -17.25
C SER A 51 0.92 3.66 -16.62
N MET A 52 0.79 3.94 -15.33
CA MET A 52 1.64 4.88 -14.58
C MET A 52 2.76 4.16 -13.81
N THR A 53 2.93 2.85 -14.02
CA THR A 53 3.93 2.00 -13.35
C THR A 53 4.81 1.29 -14.36
N THR A 54 5.90 0.66 -13.90
CA THR A 54 6.72 -0.26 -14.70
C THR A 54 6.22 -1.71 -14.62
N ILE A 55 5.09 -1.96 -13.94
CA ILE A 55 4.53 -3.29 -13.73
C ILE A 55 3.99 -3.85 -15.05
N GLN A 56 4.46 -5.04 -15.43
CA GLN A 56 3.92 -5.75 -16.57
C GLN A 56 2.41 -6.02 -16.39
N ARG A 57 1.59 -5.70 -17.40
CA ARG A 57 0.13 -5.75 -17.29
C ARG A 57 -0.40 -7.08 -16.76
N ASN A 58 0.11 -8.22 -17.28
CA ASN A 58 -0.33 -9.55 -16.84
C ASN A 58 -0.08 -9.76 -15.34
N TYR A 59 1.12 -9.39 -14.85
CA TYR A 59 1.44 -9.42 -13.43
C TYR A 59 0.53 -8.45 -12.64
N GLY A 60 0.30 -7.25 -13.17
CA GLY A 60 -0.57 -6.25 -12.56
C GLY A 60 -1.99 -6.75 -12.34
N TYR A 61 -2.60 -7.39 -13.33
CA TYR A 61 -3.93 -7.99 -13.17
C TYR A 61 -3.94 -9.11 -12.12
N GLN A 62 -2.89 -9.94 -12.07
CA GLN A 62 -2.72 -10.97 -11.03
C GLN A 62 -2.60 -10.38 -9.61
N ILE A 63 -2.04 -9.17 -9.47
CA ILE A 63 -2.06 -8.45 -8.19
C ILE A 63 -3.50 -8.04 -7.85
N PHE A 64 -4.22 -7.45 -8.81
CA PHE A 64 -5.58 -6.95 -8.58
C PHE A 64 -6.62 -8.03 -8.34
N ASP A 65 -6.44 -9.24 -8.88
CA ASP A 65 -7.32 -10.39 -8.61
C ASP A 65 -6.90 -11.20 -7.37
N GLY A 66 -5.72 -10.92 -6.80
CA GLY A 66 -5.20 -11.56 -5.60
C GLY A 66 -4.48 -12.89 -5.84
N SER A 67 -4.33 -13.33 -7.09
CA SER A 67 -3.58 -14.54 -7.44
C SER A 67 -2.07 -14.40 -7.24
N LYS A 68 -1.54 -13.17 -7.16
CA LYS A 68 -0.12 -12.92 -6.93
C LYS A 68 0.16 -11.82 -5.90
N ALA A 69 1.00 -12.14 -4.93
CA ALA A 69 1.48 -11.17 -3.96
C ALA A 69 2.52 -10.22 -4.59
N PRO A 70 2.35 -8.89 -4.48
CA PRO A 70 3.37 -7.93 -4.90
C PRO A 70 4.53 -7.88 -3.88
N ASN A 71 5.75 -7.66 -4.37
CA ASN A 71 6.87 -7.29 -3.51
C ASN A 71 6.75 -5.80 -3.09
N LYS A 72 7.63 -5.36 -2.19
CA LYS A 72 7.64 -3.99 -1.64
C LYS A 72 7.60 -2.93 -2.75
N ASP A 73 8.45 -3.08 -3.77
CA ASP A 73 8.58 -2.08 -4.83
C ASP A 73 7.32 -1.98 -5.68
N LYS A 74 6.67 -3.10 -6.03
CA LYS A 74 5.38 -3.10 -6.73
C LYS A 74 4.29 -2.39 -5.91
N VAL A 75 4.28 -2.56 -4.59
CA VAL A 75 3.34 -1.84 -3.71
C VAL A 75 3.63 -0.34 -3.71
N ILE A 76 4.90 0.06 -3.64
CA ILE A 76 5.30 1.47 -3.73
C ILE A 76 4.92 2.07 -5.07
N GLN A 77 5.18 1.38 -6.18
CA GLN A 77 4.78 1.83 -7.51
C GLN A 77 3.28 2.07 -7.63
N LEU A 78 2.45 1.13 -7.15
CA LEU A 78 1.00 1.29 -7.11
C LEU A 78 0.58 2.47 -6.23
N SER A 79 1.24 2.66 -5.09
CA SER A 79 0.95 3.75 -4.17
C SER A 79 1.28 5.13 -4.76
N LEU A 80 2.40 5.24 -5.47
CA LEU A 80 2.80 6.45 -6.20
C LEU A 80 1.85 6.73 -7.36
N ALA A 81 1.52 5.73 -8.18
CA ALA A 81 0.58 5.86 -9.29
C ALA A 81 -0.83 6.27 -8.85
N LEU A 82 -1.25 5.84 -7.65
CA LEU A 82 -2.51 6.23 -7.03
C LEU A 82 -2.41 7.54 -6.23
N GLY A 83 -1.22 8.12 -6.05
CA GLY A 83 -1.02 9.34 -5.26
C GLY A 83 -1.43 9.18 -3.79
N LEU A 84 -1.17 8.02 -3.19
CA LEU A 84 -1.54 7.71 -1.80
C LEU A 84 -0.68 8.49 -0.80
N ASP A 85 -1.18 8.62 0.42
CA ASP A 85 -0.38 9.10 1.56
C ASP A 85 0.40 7.95 2.21
N LEU A 86 1.34 8.29 3.11
CA LEU A 86 2.15 7.28 3.78
C LEU A 86 1.32 6.29 4.61
N HIS A 87 0.21 6.73 5.18
CA HIS A 87 -0.65 5.87 6.01
C HIS A 87 -1.29 4.76 5.18
N ILE A 88 -1.98 5.11 4.08
CA ILE A 88 -2.61 4.13 3.18
C ILE A 88 -1.53 3.25 2.51
N THR A 89 -0.38 3.83 2.15
CA THR A 89 0.76 3.08 1.61
C THR A 89 1.25 2.01 2.60
N ASN A 90 1.41 2.37 3.88
CA ASN A 90 1.83 1.42 4.92
C ASN A 90 0.77 0.34 5.21
N ASN A 91 -0.52 0.65 5.07
CA ASN A 91 -1.58 -0.36 5.15
C ASN A 91 -1.43 -1.38 4.01
N LEU A 92 -1.22 -0.93 2.77
CA LEU A 92 -0.97 -1.82 1.62
C LEU A 92 0.31 -2.65 1.80
N LEU A 93 1.39 -2.06 2.32
CA LEU A 93 2.63 -2.77 2.62
C LEU A 93 2.43 -3.85 3.70
N SER A 94 1.61 -3.57 4.70
CA SER A 94 1.29 -4.53 5.77
C SER A 94 0.44 -5.68 5.24
N LEU A 95 -0.59 -5.38 4.44
CA LEU A 95 -1.48 -6.39 3.83
C LEU A 95 -0.79 -7.26 2.78
N SER A 96 0.35 -6.82 2.24
CA SER A 96 1.19 -7.59 1.30
C SER A 96 2.40 -8.25 1.97
N ASN A 97 2.51 -8.19 3.30
CA ASN A 97 3.61 -8.76 4.08
C ASN A 97 5.01 -8.21 3.74
N ASN A 98 5.08 -6.95 3.29
CA ASN A 98 6.34 -6.28 2.92
C ASN A 98 6.92 -5.38 4.03
N GLY A 99 6.18 -5.19 5.12
CA GLY A 99 6.55 -4.29 6.22
C GLY A 99 6.43 -2.81 5.83
N MET A 100 6.12 -1.97 6.82
CA MET A 100 6.01 -0.52 6.64
C MET A 100 7.35 0.12 6.25
N LEU A 101 7.30 1.31 5.62
CA LEU A 101 8.49 2.11 5.37
C LEU A 101 9.06 2.64 6.69
N TYR A 102 10.34 2.35 6.96
CA TYR A 102 10.99 2.77 8.19
C TYR A 102 11.90 3.99 7.96
N PRO A 103 11.60 5.17 8.56
CA PRO A 103 12.32 6.42 8.25
C PRO A 103 13.83 6.41 8.53
N LYS A 104 14.34 5.47 9.34
CA LYS A 104 15.79 5.36 9.60
C LYS A 104 16.54 4.57 8.53
N VAL A 105 15.84 3.85 7.65
CA VAL A 105 16.44 3.21 6.48
C VAL A 105 16.52 4.24 5.37
N LYS A 106 17.73 4.51 4.86
CA LYS A 106 17.98 5.58 3.88
C LYS A 106 17.07 5.51 2.65
N ARG A 107 16.86 4.32 2.09
CA ARG A 107 15.96 4.10 0.95
C ARG A 107 14.51 4.42 1.31
N ASP A 108 14.03 3.85 2.41
CA ASP A 108 12.67 4.08 2.87
C ASP A 108 12.40 5.55 3.20
N ALA A 109 13.37 6.27 3.78
CA ALA A 109 13.26 7.71 4.02
C ALA A 109 13.04 8.50 2.73
N LEU A 110 13.77 8.17 1.66
CA LEU A 110 13.60 8.79 0.35
C LEU A 110 12.26 8.41 -0.29
N LEU A 111 11.84 7.15 -0.18
CA LEU A 111 10.52 6.70 -0.65
C LEU A 111 9.38 7.42 0.08
N ILE A 112 9.48 7.60 1.41
CA ILE A 112 8.54 8.39 2.20
C ILE A 112 8.46 9.82 1.67
N TYR A 113 9.61 10.45 1.44
CA TYR A 113 9.66 11.80 0.86
C TYR A 113 8.94 11.85 -0.51
N CYS A 114 9.20 10.89 -1.40
CA CYS A 114 8.56 10.83 -2.71
C CYS A 114 7.04 10.65 -2.62
N ILE A 115 6.56 9.80 -1.70
CA ILE A 115 5.12 9.57 -1.45
C ILE A 115 4.44 10.85 -0.95
N GLU A 116 5.01 11.49 0.07
CA GLU A 116 4.44 12.71 0.65
C GLU A 116 4.42 13.88 -0.35
N ASN A 117 5.41 13.94 -1.25
CA ASN A 117 5.48 14.95 -2.31
C ASN A 117 4.79 14.54 -3.61
N LYS A 118 3.99 13.46 -3.61
CA LYS A 118 3.19 12.99 -4.76
C LYS A 118 4.00 12.82 -6.05
N LYS A 119 5.23 12.32 -5.92
CA LYS A 119 6.10 12.01 -7.05
C LYS A 119 5.54 10.84 -7.86
N SER A 120 5.75 10.88 -9.17
CA SER A 120 5.51 9.74 -10.05
C SER A 120 6.54 8.62 -9.83
N VAL A 121 6.28 7.43 -10.37
CA VAL A 121 7.26 6.32 -10.36
C VAL A 121 8.56 6.72 -11.06
N TYR A 122 8.45 7.46 -12.17
CA TYR A 122 9.60 7.98 -12.90
C TYR A 122 10.43 8.95 -12.06
N GLU A 123 9.80 10.00 -11.50
CA GLU A 123 10.51 10.96 -10.63
C GLU A 123 11.11 10.30 -9.39
N THR A 124 10.45 9.27 -8.85
CA THR A 124 10.97 8.52 -7.69
C THR A 124 12.22 7.75 -8.07
N ASN A 125 12.26 7.12 -9.25
CA ASN A 125 13.46 6.46 -9.75
C ASN A 125 14.60 7.44 -10.03
N GLU A 126 14.30 8.64 -10.54
CA GLU A 126 15.30 9.71 -10.68
C GLU A 126 15.91 10.10 -9.32
N CYS A 127 15.08 10.29 -8.28
CA CYS A 127 15.56 10.54 -6.92
C CYS A 127 16.41 9.37 -6.40
N LEU A 128 15.96 8.12 -6.54
CA LEU A 128 16.72 6.95 -6.09
C LEU A 128 18.09 6.86 -6.78
N MET A 129 18.14 7.14 -8.08
CA MET A 129 19.37 7.18 -8.87
C MET A 129 20.35 8.25 -8.38
N GLU A 130 19.87 9.47 -8.10
CA GLU A 130 20.68 10.59 -7.59
C GLU A 130 21.44 10.21 -6.30
N TYR A 131 20.78 9.46 -5.40
CA TYR A 131 21.36 9.02 -4.13
C TYR A 131 22.04 7.63 -4.20
N ARG A 132 22.19 7.05 -5.39
CA ARG A 132 22.76 5.71 -5.65
C ARG A 132 22.08 4.60 -4.86
N LEU A 133 20.76 4.65 -4.80
CA LEU A 133 19.91 3.66 -4.16
C LEU A 133 19.28 2.74 -5.21
N GLU A 134 18.85 1.55 -4.79
CA GLU A 134 18.17 0.60 -5.66
C GLU A 134 16.84 1.17 -6.16
N LEU A 135 16.66 1.15 -7.49
CA LEU A 135 15.46 1.62 -8.18
C LEU A 135 14.25 0.75 -7.84
N LEU A 136 13.06 1.22 -8.20
CA LEU A 136 11.84 0.42 -8.11
C LEU A 136 11.82 -0.61 -9.26
N ASP A 137 11.83 -1.90 -8.91
CA ASP A 137 11.67 -3.02 -9.86
C ASP A 137 10.20 -3.22 -10.27
#